data_AF-A0A1A8YTV9-F1
#
_entry.id   AF-A0A1A8YTV9-F1
#
_cell.length_a   1.000
_cell.length_b   1.000
_cell.length_c   1.000
_cell.angle_alpha   90.00
_cell.angle_beta   90.00
_cell.angle_gamma   90.00
#
_symmetry.space_group_name_H-M   'P 1'
#
loop_
_entity.id
_entity.type
_entity.pdbx_description
1 polymer ?
#
loop_
_entity_poly.entity_id
_entity_poly.type
_entity_poly.pdbx_seq_one_letter_code
_entity_poly.pdbx_strand_id
1 'polypeptide(L)'
;MGRKSTIKPSTGIAVGFNSGHIVTKINLKANLKKKPASKKKELIKDVVREIVGFSPYEKRLIELIKVGTSASTKRSLKYAKKKLGTHKRGKAKREEIQKVVIMQRRKAATDKH
;
A
#
# COMPACT_ATOMS: atom_id res chain seq x y z
N MET A 1 -19.50 11.71 -15.71
CA MET A 1 -20.31 11.55 -14.48
C MET A 1 -19.51 12.08 -13.29
N GLY A 2 -19.96 13.18 -12.68
CA GLY A 2 -19.27 13.79 -11.53
C GLY A 2 -19.43 12.99 -10.24
N ARG A 3 -18.68 13.38 -9.20
CA ARG A 3 -18.79 12.80 -7.86
C ARG A 3 -20.20 13.04 -7.30
N LYS A 4 -20.84 12.00 -6.78
CA LYS A 4 -22.17 12.07 -6.13
C LYS A 4 -22.05 11.92 -4.61
N SER A 5 -22.98 12.53 -3.89
CA SER A 5 -23.07 12.33 -2.45
C SER A 5 -23.78 11.00 -2.15
N THR A 6 -23.34 10.31 -1.10
CA THR A 6 -23.97 9.06 -0.61
C THR A 6 -25.00 9.33 0.48
N ILE A 7 -24.92 10.50 1.14
CA ILE A 7 -25.76 10.87 2.29
C ILE A 7 -26.96 11.70 1.86
N LYS A 8 -26.78 12.65 0.92
CA LYS A 8 -27.84 13.59 0.51
C LYS A 8 -28.53 13.09 -0.78
N PRO A 9 -29.82 13.37 -0.97
CA PRO A 9 -30.50 13.11 -2.23
C PRO A 9 -29.87 13.93 -3.36
N SER A 10 -30.03 13.49 -4.60
CA SER A 10 -29.55 14.23 -5.78
C SER A 10 -30.30 15.56 -5.96
N THR A 11 -29.68 16.54 -6.63
CA THR A 11 -30.15 17.93 -6.68
C THR A 11 -31.24 18.21 -7.72
N GLY A 12 -31.60 17.26 -8.59
CA GLY A 12 -32.55 17.48 -9.68
C GLY A 12 -31.97 18.22 -10.88
N ILE A 13 -30.69 18.59 -10.84
CA ILE A 13 -29.98 19.30 -11.92
C ILE A 13 -29.33 18.28 -12.85
N ALA A 14 -29.26 18.55 -14.16
CA ALA A 14 -28.68 17.64 -15.15
C ALA A 14 -27.14 17.49 -15.03
N VAL A 15 -26.45 18.57 -14.66
CA VAL A 15 -24.98 18.65 -14.58
C VAL A 15 -24.52 19.17 -13.22
N GLY A 16 -23.22 18.99 -12.90
CA GLY A 16 -22.62 19.47 -11.66
C GLY A 16 -22.51 18.43 -10.54
N PHE A 17 -22.09 18.89 -9.36
CA PHE A 17 -21.96 18.02 -8.18
C PHE A 17 -23.33 17.48 -7.75
N ASN A 18 -23.39 16.18 -7.44
CA ASN A 18 -24.61 15.52 -6.96
C ASN A 18 -25.82 15.61 -7.93
N SER A 19 -25.56 15.85 -9.21
CA SER A 19 -26.57 15.91 -10.27
C SER A 19 -27.33 14.60 -10.46
N GLY A 20 -28.50 14.72 -11.06
CA GLY A 20 -29.43 13.63 -11.35
C GLY A 20 -30.78 13.80 -10.67
N HIS A 21 -31.70 12.89 -11.00
CA HIS A 21 -33.05 12.88 -10.47
C HIS A 21 -33.08 12.72 -8.95
N ILE A 22 -34.00 13.43 -8.29
CA ILE A 22 -34.15 13.43 -6.83
C ILE A 22 -34.71 12.07 -6.42
N VAL A 23 -33.86 11.21 -5.87
CA VAL A 23 -34.22 9.86 -5.40
C VAL A 23 -33.67 9.65 -4.00
N THR A 24 -34.45 8.98 -3.15
CA THR A 24 -34.02 8.45 -1.85
C THR A 24 -33.20 7.17 -2.07
N LYS A 25 -31.88 7.26 -1.84
CA LYS A 25 -30.99 6.11 -2.03
C LYS A 25 -31.14 5.12 -0.87
N ILE A 26 -31.34 3.84 -1.20
CA ILE A 26 -31.32 2.75 -0.21
C ILE A 26 -29.88 2.55 0.26
N ASN A 27 -29.67 2.53 1.58
CA ASN A 27 -28.37 2.27 2.18
C ASN A 27 -28.06 0.77 2.13
N LEU A 28 -27.66 0.28 0.96
CA LEU A 28 -27.15 -1.09 0.82
C LEU A 28 -25.81 -1.17 1.54
N LYS A 29 -25.66 -2.17 2.43
CA LYS A 29 -24.39 -2.45 3.10
C LYS A 29 -23.34 -2.70 2.03
N ALA A 30 -22.49 -1.71 1.80
CA ALA A 30 -21.51 -1.80 0.73
C ALA A 30 -20.60 -2.98 1.02
N ASN A 31 -20.50 -3.91 0.06
CA ASN A 31 -19.60 -5.07 0.11
C ASN A 31 -18.14 -4.63 -0.16
N LEU A 32 -17.75 -3.51 0.44
CA LEU A 32 -16.51 -2.80 0.21
C LEU A 32 -15.65 -2.99 1.45
N LYS A 33 -14.80 -4.03 1.44
CA LYS A 33 -13.44 -3.97 1.97
C LYS A 33 -12.69 -5.27 1.67
N LYS A 34 -11.48 -5.13 1.11
CA LYS A 34 -10.38 -6.05 1.44
C LYS A 34 -10.33 -6.10 2.96
N LYS A 35 -10.72 -7.22 3.55
CA LYS A 35 -10.59 -7.42 5.00
C LYS A 35 -9.13 -7.13 5.40
N PRO A 36 -8.91 -6.45 6.54
CA PRO A 36 -7.55 -6.30 7.06
C PRO A 36 -6.91 -7.69 7.19
N ALA A 37 -5.58 -7.74 7.19
CA ALA A 37 -4.90 -9.01 7.43
C ALA A 37 -5.34 -9.54 8.80
N SER A 38 -5.78 -10.80 8.85
CA SER A 38 -6.04 -11.48 10.11
C SER A 38 -4.70 -11.85 10.77
N LYS A 39 -4.69 -11.99 12.11
CA LYS A 39 -3.51 -12.44 12.86
C LYS A 39 -2.89 -13.72 12.27
N LYS A 40 -3.74 -14.68 11.85
CA LYS A 40 -3.30 -15.91 11.16
C LYS A 40 -2.51 -15.62 9.87
N LYS A 41 -2.94 -14.64 9.07
CA LYS A 41 -2.25 -14.30 7.81
C LYS A 41 -0.93 -13.57 8.04
N GLU A 42 -0.80 -12.84 9.14
CA GLU A 42 0.47 -12.21 9.54
C GLU A 42 1.46 -13.28 9.99
N LEU A 43 1.06 -14.19 10.90
CA LEU A 43 1.89 -15.31 11.34
C LEU A 43 2.40 -16.17 10.16
N ILE A 44 1.53 -16.51 9.21
CA ILE A 44 1.93 -17.28 8.02
C ILE A 44 2.98 -16.52 7.19
N LYS A 45 2.84 -15.20 7.04
CA LYS A 45 3.80 -14.39 6.28
C LYS A 45 5.16 -14.33 6.96
N ASP A 46 5.17 -14.22 8.29
CA ASP A 46 6.41 -14.15 9.06
C ASP A 46 7.18 -15.47 8.94
N VAL A 47 6.49 -16.60 9.10
CA VAL A 47 7.07 -17.96 8.90
C VAL A 47 7.63 -18.12 7.48
N VAL A 48 6.88 -17.74 6.45
CA VAL A 48 7.36 -17.84 5.06
C VAL A 48 8.58 -16.95 4.82
N ARG A 49 8.61 -15.75 5.43
CA ARG A 49 9.72 -14.81 5.25
C ARG A 49 10.99 -15.27 5.96
N GLU A 50 10.87 -15.96 7.08
CA GLU A 50 11.98 -16.59 7.78
C GLU A 50 12.60 -17.72 6.95
N ILE A 51 11.77 -18.58 6.37
CA ILE A 51 12.24 -19.74 5.58
C ILE A 51 12.85 -19.31 4.23
N VAL A 52 12.12 -18.49 3.46
CA VAL A 52 12.48 -18.18 2.06
C VAL A 52 13.41 -16.97 1.95
N GLY A 53 13.38 -16.07 2.93
CA GLY A 53 14.16 -14.84 2.90
C GLY A 53 13.70 -13.84 1.83
N PHE A 54 14.67 -13.17 1.19
CA PHE A 54 14.44 -12.11 0.18
C PHE A 54 14.98 -12.50 -1.19
N SER A 55 14.24 -12.16 -2.24
CA SER A 55 14.70 -12.32 -3.62
C SER A 55 15.87 -11.37 -3.94
N PRO A 56 16.77 -11.68 -4.89
CA PRO A 56 17.92 -10.81 -5.21
C PRO A 56 17.55 -9.35 -5.55
N TYR A 57 16.42 -9.13 -6.23
CA TYR A 57 15.96 -7.76 -6.52
C TYR A 57 15.46 -7.03 -5.27
N GLU A 58 14.91 -7.76 -4.29
CA GLU A 58 14.49 -7.20 -3.01
C GLU A 58 15.71 -6.86 -2.14
N LYS A 59 16.76 -7.69 -2.17
CA LYS A 59 18.04 -7.41 -1.49
C LYS A 59 18.66 -6.11 -2.02
N ARG A 60 18.71 -5.92 -3.34
CA ARG A 60 19.17 -4.66 -3.95
C ARG A 60 18.30 -3.45 -3.58
N LEU A 61 16.98 -3.64 -3.40
CA LEU A 61 16.11 -2.58 -2.90
C LEU A 61 16.41 -2.23 -1.45
N ILE A 62 16.69 -3.23 -0.60
CA ILE A 62 17.11 -3.03 0.80
C ILE A 62 18.40 -2.20 0.85
N GLU A 63 19.41 -2.55 0.05
CA GLU A 63 20.68 -1.82 -0.03
C GLU A 63 20.47 -0.34 -0.41
N LEU A 64 19.71 -0.09 -1.49
CA LEU A 64 19.41 1.28 -1.92
C LEU A 64 18.64 2.07 -0.87
N ILE A 65 17.77 1.42 -0.08
CA ILE A 65 17.03 2.07 1.00
C ILE A 65 17.91 2.31 2.22
N LYS A 66 18.87 1.41 2.52
CA LYS A 66 19.81 1.56 3.63
C LYS A 66 20.74 2.77 3.45
N VAL A 67 21.12 3.09 2.21
CA VAL A 67 21.91 4.30 1.88
C VAL A 67 21.22 5.59 2.35
N GLY A 68 19.88 5.66 2.28
CA GLY A 68 19.11 6.71 2.97
C GLY A 68 19.09 8.11 2.33
N THR A 69 19.78 8.34 1.21
CA THR A 69 19.79 9.65 0.52
C THR A 69 18.56 9.87 -0.38
N SER A 70 18.20 11.11 -0.67
CA SER A 70 17.09 11.45 -1.59
C SER A 70 17.28 10.87 -2.99
N ALA A 71 18.52 10.88 -3.50
CA ALA A 71 18.86 10.25 -4.79
C ALA A 71 18.67 8.73 -4.75
N SER A 72 19.07 8.06 -3.66
CA SER A 72 18.95 6.60 -3.52
C SER A 72 17.49 6.14 -3.45
N THR A 73 16.60 6.91 -2.81
CA THR A 73 15.17 6.58 -2.73
C THR A 73 14.43 6.77 -4.07
N LYS A 74 14.83 7.75 -4.90
CA LYS A 74 14.34 7.87 -6.28
C LYS A 74 14.84 6.71 -7.15
N ARG A 75 16.10 6.31 -6.96
CA ARG A 75 16.72 5.16 -7.66
C ARG A 75 16.05 3.84 -7.28
N SER A 76 15.73 3.63 -5.99
CA SER A 76 15.03 2.41 -5.54
C SER A 76 13.62 2.32 -6.13
N LEU A 77 12.89 3.44 -6.22
CA LEU A 77 11.58 3.48 -6.88
C LEU A 77 11.70 3.16 -8.37
N LYS A 78 12.66 3.78 -9.09
CA LYS A 78 12.91 3.48 -10.51
C LYS A 78 13.27 2.02 -10.73
N TYR A 79 14.10 1.43 -9.86
CA TYR A 79 14.46 0.03 -9.91
C TYR A 79 13.25 -0.89 -9.66
N ALA A 80 12.45 -0.61 -8.63
CA ALA A 80 11.23 -1.35 -8.34
C ALA A 80 10.21 -1.27 -9.48
N LYS A 81 10.03 -0.08 -10.08
CA LYS A 81 9.16 0.11 -11.26
C LYS A 81 9.68 -0.69 -12.46
N LYS A 82 11.00 -0.71 -12.70
CA LYS A 82 11.61 -1.51 -13.79
C LYS A 82 11.37 -3.01 -13.59
N LYS A 83 11.35 -3.51 -12.35
CA LYS A 83 11.10 -4.93 -12.04
C LYS A 83 9.62 -5.33 -11.99
N LEU A 84 8.74 -4.44 -11.52
CA LEU A 84 7.31 -4.72 -11.28
C LEU A 84 6.35 -4.08 -12.31
N GLY A 85 6.89 -3.29 -13.23
CA GLY A 85 6.18 -2.58 -14.31
C GLY A 85 5.50 -1.29 -13.86
N THR A 86 4.52 -1.37 -12.95
CA THR A 86 3.66 -0.23 -12.61
C THR A 86 4.20 0.63 -11.47
N HIS A 87 3.94 1.94 -11.52
CA HIS A 87 4.35 2.87 -10.47
C HIS A 87 3.73 2.53 -9.10
N LYS A 88 2.44 2.18 -9.07
CA LYS A 88 1.72 1.82 -7.85
C LYS A 88 2.32 0.59 -7.17
N ARG A 89 2.64 -0.47 -7.94
CA ARG A 89 3.29 -1.67 -7.40
C ARG A 89 4.72 -1.37 -6.94
N GLY A 90 5.49 -0.60 -7.71
CA GLY A 90 6.83 -0.16 -7.32
C GLY A 90 6.85 0.62 -6.01
N LYS A 91 5.92 1.58 -5.84
CA LYS A 91 5.76 2.35 -4.61
C LYS A 91 5.37 1.46 -3.43
N ALA A 92 4.38 0.58 -3.61
CA ALA A 92 3.96 -0.35 -2.56
C ALA A 92 5.09 -1.28 -2.12
N LYS A 93 5.87 -1.82 -3.05
CA LYS A 93 7.00 -2.70 -2.73
C LYS A 93 8.13 -1.96 -2.01
N ARG A 94 8.43 -0.71 -2.43
CA ARG A 94 9.40 0.14 -1.74
C ARG A 94 8.98 0.41 -0.29
N GLU A 95 7.70 0.72 -0.06
CA GLU A 95 7.16 0.95 1.29
C GLU A 95 7.20 -0.32 2.15
N GLU A 96 6.92 -1.49 1.58
CA GLU A 96 7.07 -2.79 2.25
C GLU A 96 8.53 -3.02 2.68
N ILE A 97 9.49 -2.83 1.77
CA ILE A 97 10.92 -3.02 2.08
C ILE A 97 11.41 -1.99 3.09
N GLN A 98 10.94 -0.74 3.02
CA GLN A 98 11.27 0.28 4.01
C GLN A 98 10.80 -0.11 5.42
N LYS A 99 9.61 -0.69 5.56
CA LYS A 99 9.12 -1.23 6.84
C LYS A 99 10.01 -2.35 7.36
N VAL A 100 10.43 -3.27 6.49
CA VAL A 100 11.38 -4.33 6.84
C VAL A 100 12.68 -3.75 7.39
N VAL A 101 13.28 -2.77 6.71
CA VAL A 101 14.53 -2.14 7.16
C VAL A 101 14.37 -1.46 8.52
N ILE A 102 13.23 -0.81 8.77
CA ILE A 102 12.92 -0.20 10.08
C ILE A 102 12.80 -1.28 11.16
N MET A 103 12.09 -2.38 10.89
CA MET A 103 11.97 -3.49 11.85
C MET A 103 13.31 -4.14 12.15
N GLN A 104 14.15 -4.36 11.14
CA GLN A 104 15.51 -4.87 11.31
C GLN A 104 16.36 -3.95 12.20
N ARG A 105 16.27 -2.62 11.99
CA ARG A 105 16.97 -1.64 12.84
C ARG A 105 16.50 -1.68 14.30
N ARG A 106 15.19 -1.82 14.53
CA ARG A 106 14.62 -1.94 15.88
C ARG A 106 15.09 -3.21 16.58
N LYS A 107 15.01 -4.36 15.90
CA LYS A 107 15.50 -5.64 16.43
C LYS A 107 16.99 -5.60 16.75
N ALA A 108 17.81 -5.04 15.85
CA ALA A 108 19.24 -4.89 16.10
C ALA A 108 19.58 -3.94 17.26
N ALA A 109 18.65 -3.08 17.69
CA ALA A 109 18.82 -2.23 18.87
C ALA A 109 18.43 -2.96 20.16
N THR A 110 17.41 -3.82 20.13
CA THR A 110 16.99 -4.62 21.28
C THR A 110 17.97 -5.73 21.61
N ASP A 111 18.55 -6.37 20.59
CA ASP A 111 19.48 -7.52 20.76
C ASP A 111 20.89 -7.08 21.23
N LYS A 112 21.15 -5.77 21.35
CA LYS A 112 22.44 -5.20 21.81
C LYS A 112 22.48 -4.90 23.32
N HIS A 113 21.37 -5.11 24.01
CA HIS A 113 21.26 -5.07 25.47
C HIS A 113 21.10 -6.50 25.99
#